data_AF-A0A1Q1FN99-F1
#
_entry.id   AF-A0A1Q1FN99-F1
#
_cell.length_a   1.000
_cell.length_b   1.000
_cell.length_c   1.000
_cell.angle_alpha   90.00
_cell.angle_beta   90.00
_cell.angle_gamma   90.00
#
_symmetry.space_group_name_H-M   'P 1'
#
loop_
_entity.id
_entity.type
_entity.pdbx_description
1 polymer ?
#
loop_
_entity_poly.entity_id
_entity_poly.type
_entity_poly.pdbx_seq_one_letter_code
_entity_poly.pdbx_strand_id
1 'polypeptide(L)' 'MSDAITAFERRLLSELATEERPPAALAVALDTDLGTILETTAALQARGLLERQGFDTCRLTDRGREHLAERPA' A
#
# COMPACT_ATOMS: atom_id res chain seq x y z
N MET A 1 11.17 12.20 -10.85
CA MET A 1 10.65 11.71 -9.55
C MET A 1 10.95 10.23 -9.53
N SER A 2 11.70 9.74 -8.56
CA SER A 2 12.02 8.31 -8.51
C SER A 2 10.73 7.51 -8.29
N ASP A 3 10.43 6.58 -9.21
CA ASP A 3 9.40 5.54 -9.07
C ASP A 3 9.73 4.53 -7.95
N ALA A 4 10.78 4.78 -7.17
CA ALA A 4 11.24 3.90 -6.12
C ALA A 4 10.29 3.99 -4.90
N ILE A 5 9.58 2.88 -4.65
CA ILE A 5 8.80 2.71 -3.42
C ILE A 5 9.73 2.56 -2.20
N THR A 6 9.34 3.15 -1.08
CA THR A 6 10.09 3.02 0.17
C THR A 6 9.96 1.60 0.74
N ALA A 7 10.83 1.24 1.69
CA ALA A 7 10.72 -0.04 2.39
C ALA A 7 9.37 -0.20 3.12
N PHE A 8 8.86 0.90 3.70
CA PHE A 8 7.56 0.90 4.38
C PHE A 8 6.41 0.74 3.39
N GLU A 9 6.43 1.48 2.28
CA GLU A 9 5.45 1.35 1.20
C GLU A 9 5.42 -0.07 0.64
N ARG A 10 6.59 -0.68 0.43
CA ARG A 10 6.69 -2.07 -0.02
C ARG A 10 6.03 -3.02 0.97
N ARG A 11 6.27 -2.88 2.28
CA ARG A 11 5.62 -3.71 3.31
C ARG A 11 4.10 -3.54 3.28
N LEU A 12 3.61 -2.30 3.17
CA LEU A 12 2.17 -2.04 3.07
C LEU A 12 1.55 -2.69 1.83
N LEU A 13 2.17 -2.54 0.66
CA LEU A 13 1.72 -3.18 -0.57
C LEU A 13 1.75 -4.71 -0.44
N SER A 14 2.76 -5.28 0.22
CA SER A 14 2.84 -6.73 0.49
C SER A 14 1.70 -7.25 1.37
N GLU A 15 1.26 -6.50 2.38
CA GLU A 15 0.07 -6.88 3.16
C GLU A 15 -1.18 -6.96 2.26
N LEU A 16 -1.34 -5.98 1.36
CA LEU A 16 -2.44 -5.91 0.40
C LEU A 16 -2.34 -6.92 -0.75
N ALA A 17 -1.18 -7.53 -0.96
CA ALA A 17 -1.01 -8.59 -1.96
C ALA A 17 -1.66 -9.91 -1.52
N THR A 18 -1.86 -10.09 -0.21
CA THR A 18 -2.50 -11.28 0.36
C THR A 18 -4.02 -11.10 0.40
N GLU A 19 -4.49 -9.93 0.87
CA GLU A 19 -5.91 -9.65 1.04
C GLU A 19 -6.17 -8.14 1.01
N GLU A 20 -7.35 -7.74 0.52
CA GLU A 20 -7.82 -6.36 0.62
C GLU A 20 -8.13 -6.02 2.08
N ARG A 21 -7.69 -4.85 2.57
CA ARG A 21 -7.79 -4.52 4.00
C ARG A 21 -8.15 -3.06 4.28
N PRO A 22 -8.89 -2.77 5.37
CA PRO A 22 -9.06 -1.41 5.85
C PRO A 22 -7.73 -0.79 6.32
N PRO A 23 -7.59 0.55 6.24
CA PRO A 23 -6.45 1.27 6.83
C PRO A 23 -6.19 0.92 8.30
N ALA A 24 -7.24 0.73 9.09
CA ALA A 24 -7.11 0.34 10.50
C ALA A 24 -6.50 -1.06 10.67
N ALA A 25 -6.84 -2.02 9.82
CA ALA A 25 -6.24 -3.35 9.87
C ALA A 25 -4.78 -3.33 9.40
N LEU A 26 -4.44 -2.48 8.42
CA LEU A 26 -3.05 -2.26 8.01
C LEU A 26 -2.21 -1.64 9.13
N ALA A 27 -2.76 -0.69 9.89
CA ALA A 27 -2.09 -0.10 11.04
C ALA A 27 -1.71 -1.16 12.09
N VAL A 28 -2.64 -2.07 12.39
CA VAL A 28 -2.39 -3.21 13.30
C VAL A 28 -1.34 -4.17 12.72
N ALA A 29 -1.48 -4.56 11.45
CA ALA A 29 -0.58 -5.53 10.82
C ALA A 29 0.87 -5.01 10.69
N LEU A 30 1.03 -3.71 10.48
CA LEU A 30 2.32 -3.06 10.30
C LEU A 30 2.90 -2.46 11.58
N ASP A 31 2.21 -2.62 12.71
CA ASP A 31 2.58 -2.06 14.02
C ASP A 31 2.93 -0.57 13.92
N THR A 32 1.98 0.21 13.40
CA THR A 32 2.16 1.64 13.12
C THR A 32 0.86 2.41 13.34
N ASP A 33 0.93 3.74 13.33
CA ASP A 33 -0.24 4.58 13.57
C ASP A 33 -1.12 4.72 12.31
N LEU A 34 -2.41 4.94 12.53
CA LEU A 34 -3.40 5.10 11.46
C LEU A 34 -3.12 6.34 10.58
N GLY A 35 -2.55 7.40 11.14
CA GLY A 35 -2.19 8.61 10.38
C GLY A 35 -1.16 8.29 9.30
N THR A 36 -0.08 7.62 9.68
CA THR A 36 0.97 7.13 8.77
C THR A 36 0.38 6.24 7.66
N ILE A 37 -0.55 5.33 7.99
CA ILE A 37 -1.22 4.50 6.97
C ILE A 37 -2.04 5.36 6.01
N LEU A 38 -2.83 6.31 6.50
CA LEU A 38 -3.67 7.17 5.67
C LEU A 38 -2.83 8.04 4.72
N GLU A 39 -1.73 8.62 5.22
CA GLU A 39 -0.79 9.38 4.41
C GLU A 39 -0.12 8.51 3.34
N THR A 40 0.35 7.33 3.74
CA THR A 40 1.05 6.41 2.83
C THR A 40 0.11 5.87 1.76
N THR A 41 -1.11 5.47 2.13
CA THR A 41 -2.12 4.98 1.18
C THR A 41 -2.56 6.08 0.21
N ALA A 42 -2.70 7.33 0.67
CA ALA A 42 -2.97 8.46 -0.21
C ALA A 42 -1.83 8.70 -1.21
N ALA A 43 -0.58 8.64 -0.76
CA ALA A 43 0.60 8.78 -1.64
C ALA A 43 0.72 7.63 -2.65
N LEU A 44 0.40 6.39 -2.25
CA LEU A 44 0.38 5.22 -3.15
C LEU A 44 -0.78 5.28 -4.15
N GLN A 45 -1.94 5.77 -3.73
CA GLN A 45 -3.10 6.00 -4.60
C GLN A 45 -2.81 7.08 -5.65
N ALA A 46 -2.16 8.18 -5.26
CA ALA A 46 -1.73 9.23 -6.20
C ALA A 46 -0.75 8.72 -7.28
N ARG A 47 -0.02 7.63 -6.98
CA ARG A 47 0.85 6.92 -7.93
C ARG A 47 0.15 5.78 -8.69
N GLY A 48 -1.13 5.53 -8.42
CA GLY A 48 -1.90 4.46 -9.05
C GLY A 48 -1.47 3.05 -8.62
N LEU A 49 -0.86 2.89 -7.45
CA LEU A 49 -0.38 1.59 -6.93
C LEU A 49 -1.42 0.86 -6.09
N LEU A 50 -2.39 1.59 -5.54
CA LEU A 50 -3.55 1.03 -4.87
C LEU A 50 -4.77 1.91 -5.11
N GLU A 51 -5.94 1.32 -4.88
CA GLU A 51 -7.23 1.99 -4.89
C GLU A 51 -7.89 1.88 -3.51
N ARG A 52 -8.76 2.86 -3.22
CA ARG A 52 -9.62 2.85 -2.06
C ARG A 52 -11.07 2.76 -2.51
N GLN A 53 -11.79 1.72 -2.10
CA GLN A 53 -13.25 1.70 -2.20
C GLN A 53 -13.84 2.36 -0.95
N GLY A 54 -14.24 3.62 -1.08
CA GLY A 54 -14.77 4.40 0.04
C GLY A 54 -13.73 4.61 1.15
N PHE A 55 -14.20 4.65 2.39
CA PHE A 55 -13.31 4.80 3.56
C PHE A 55 -12.69 3.47 4.00
N ASP A 56 -13.24 2.34 3.55
CA ASP A 56 -13.16 1.09 4.32
C ASP A 56 -12.18 0.07 3.77
N THR A 57 -11.79 0.11 2.49
CA THR A 57 -10.94 -0.96 1.93
C THR A 57 -9.87 -0.44 0.98
N CYS A 58 -8.62 -0.79 1.26
CA CYS A 58 -7.48 -0.62 0.36
C CYS A 58 -7.25 -1.91 -0.43
N ARG A 59 -6.97 -1.76 -1.74
CA ARG A 59 -6.72 -2.86 -2.67
C ARG A 59 -5.60 -2.48 -3.62
N LEU A 60 -4.70 -3.42 -3.95
CA LEU A 60 -3.70 -3.21 -5.00
C LEU A 60 -4.32 -3.04 -6.39
N THR A 61 -3.78 -2.10 -7.16
CA THR A 61 -3.97 -2.08 -8.62
C THR A 61 -3.07 -3.13 -9.27
N ASP A 62 -3.28 -3.39 -10.56
CA ASP A 62 -2.39 -4.27 -11.33
C ASP A 62 -0.95 -3.74 -11.35
N ARG A 63 -0.78 -2.42 -11.51
CA ARG A 63 0.51 -1.73 -11.39
C ARG A 63 1.15 -1.92 -10.01
N GLY A 64 0.36 -1.85 -8.94
CA GLY A 64 0.83 -2.11 -7.58
C GLY A 64 1.38 -3.51 -7.39
N ARG A 65 0.75 -4.51 -8.03
CA ARG A 65 1.23 -5.90 -8.02
C ARG A 65 2.52 -6.06 -8.82
N GLU A 66 2.64 -5.42 -9.98
CA GLU A 66 3.85 -5.44 -10.81
C GLU A 66 5.07 -4.89 -10.04
N HIS A 67 4.92 -3.78 -9.32
CA HIS A 67 5.98 -3.22 -8.48
C HIS A 67 6.46 -4.15 -7.34
N LEU A 68 5.63 -5.09 -6.90
CA LEU A 68 6.04 -6.12 -5.94
C LEU A 68 6.77 -7.28 -6.62
N ALA A 69 6.40 -7.61 -7.86
CA ALA A 69 7.02 -8.68 -8.64
C ALA A 69 8.43 -8.31 -9.14
N GLU A 70 8.71 -7.02 -9.30
CA GLU A 70 10.06 -6.50 -9.53
C GLU A 70 10.93 -6.70 -8.28
N ARG A 71 11.57 -7.87 -8.20
CA ARG A 71 12.69 -8.11 -7.28
C ARG A 71 13.80 -7.10 -7.60
N PRO A 72 14.35 -6.38 -6.60
CA PRO A 72 15.64 -5.75 -6.81
C PRO A 72 16.64 -6.87 -7.12
N ALA A 73 17.31 -6.75 -8.27
CA ALA A 73 18.44 -7.59 -8.65
C ALA A 73 19.58 -7.47 -7.65
#